data_AF-A0AA87Q5Z1-F1
#
_entry.id   AF-A0AA87Q5Z1-F1
#
_cell.length_a   1.000
_cell.length_b   1.000
_cell.length_c   1.000
_cell.angle_alpha   90.00
_cell.angle_beta   90.00
_cell.angle_gamma   90.00
#
_symmetry.space_group_name_H-M   'P 1'
#
loop_
_entity.id
_entity.type
_entity.pdbx_description
1 polymer ?
#
loop_
_entity_poly.entity_id
_entity_poly.type
_entity_poly.pdbx_seq_one_letter_code
_entity_poly.pdbx_strand_id
1 'polypeptide(L)'
;MHPKEFYDVVTKPNIAEAIGNEEDYRLAVNAILSVDAAYGVLFEHLKVIQDPILQTVFVGEGEPKELKDNHFKDYIAKQSKEFEIIRDAAYATKHGRLSDRKSGARLVRSPGDVRSRKLVVGLFACGDALGSSAVFIQSTDGEMHRTWYLLRKVEIFTDQLLVDLGI
;
A
#
# COMPACT_ATOMS: atom_id res chain seq x y z
N MET A 1 -7.11 -1.28 -19.21
CA MET A 1 -5.93 -0.41 -19.09
C MET A 1 -4.74 -1.30 -18.78
N HIS A 2 -3.57 -1.02 -19.36
CA HIS A 2 -2.35 -1.79 -19.09
C HIS A 2 -1.83 -1.46 -17.67
N PRO A 3 -1.23 -2.39 -16.90
CA PRO A 3 -0.76 -2.09 -15.55
C PRO A 3 0.27 -0.97 -15.50
N LYS A 4 1.25 -0.98 -16.42
CA LYS A 4 2.24 0.09 -16.55
C LYS A 4 1.59 1.47 -16.75
N GLU A 5 0.62 1.53 -17.65
CA GLU A 5 -0.11 2.76 -17.97
C GLU A 5 -0.89 3.29 -16.76
N PHE A 6 -1.62 2.41 -16.06
CA PHE A 6 -2.33 2.80 -14.84
C PHE A 6 -1.35 3.31 -13.78
N TYR A 7 -0.22 2.61 -13.60
CA TYR A 7 0.78 3.01 -12.63
C TYR A 7 1.41 4.37 -12.97
N ASP A 8 1.84 4.58 -14.22
CA ASP A 8 2.51 5.80 -14.65
C ASP A 8 1.58 7.02 -14.68
N VAL A 9 0.31 6.84 -15.04
CA VAL A 9 -0.64 7.95 -15.22
C VAL A 9 -1.44 8.25 -13.96
N VAL A 10 -1.67 7.26 -13.08
CA VAL A 10 -2.53 7.41 -11.90
C VAL A 10 -1.73 7.26 -10.61
N THR A 11 -1.10 6.11 -10.40
CA THR A 11 -0.53 5.78 -9.10
C THR A 11 0.72 6.59 -8.79
N LYS A 12 1.68 6.65 -9.71
CA LYS A 12 2.95 7.35 -9.52
C LYS A 12 2.76 8.86 -9.34
N PRO A 13 1.88 9.55 -10.09
CA PRO A 13 1.56 10.95 -9.83
C PRO A 13 0.92 11.18 -8.45
N ASN A 14 -0.02 10.32 -8.04
CA ASN A 14 -0.64 10.44 -6.70
C ASN A 14 0.39 10.25 -5.58
N ILE A 15 1.35 9.32 -5.74
CA ILE A 15 2.46 9.15 -4.82
C ILE A 15 3.31 10.42 -4.76
N ALA A 16 3.71 10.96 -5.92
CA ALA A 16 4.54 12.15 -6.00
C ALA A 16 3.85 13.36 -5.35
N GLU A 17 2.56 13.54 -5.59
CA GLU A 17 1.77 14.63 -5.02
C GLU A 17 1.63 14.51 -3.50
N ALA A 18 1.40 13.29 -2.98
CA ALA A 18 1.35 13.03 -1.55
C ALA A 18 2.70 13.23 -0.85
N ILE A 19 3.82 12.89 -1.50
CA ILE A 19 5.18 13.16 -0.99
C ILE A 19 5.47 14.66 -1.01
N GLY A 20 5.04 15.39 -2.05
CA GLY A 20 5.22 16.84 -2.13
C GLY A 20 4.38 17.63 -1.11
N ASN A 21 3.31 17.03 -0.60
CA ASN A 21 2.33 17.66 0.30
C ASN A 21 2.05 16.78 1.52
N GLU A 22 3.08 16.47 2.32
CA GLU A 22 3.02 15.48 3.40
C GLU A 22 2.01 15.78 4.53
N GLU A 23 1.53 17.02 4.60
CA GLU A 23 0.50 17.48 5.53
C GLU A 23 -0.92 17.11 5.08
N ASP A 24 -1.13 16.89 3.79
CA ASP A 24 -2.45 16.68 3.22
C ASP A 24 -2.87 15.20 3.34
N TYR A 25 -3.77 14.96 4.30
CA TYR A 25 -4.39 13.68 4.53
C TYR A 25 -5.11 13.11 3.29
N ARG A 26 -5.77 13.95 2.50
CA ARG A 26 -6.54 13.51 1.33
C ARG A 26 -5.61 12.98 0.26
N LEU A 27 -4.50 13.68 0.02
CA LEU A 27 -3.48 13.24 -0.94
C LEU A 27 -2.83 11.93 -0.49
N ALA A 28 -2.51 11.80 0.80
CA ALA A 28 -1.97 10.55 1.37
C ALA A 28 -2.93 9.37 1.19
N VAL A 29 -4.22 9.54 1.52
CA VAL A 29 -5.24 8.48 1.33
C VAL A 29 -5.43 8.15 -0.15
N ASN A 30 -5.47 9.16 -1.03
CA ASN A 30 -5.59 8.95 -2.47
C ASN A 30 -4.41 8.12 -3.01
N ALA A 31 -3.18 8.44 -2.59
CA ALA A 31 -2.00 7.68 -2.96
C ALA A 31 -2.09 6.22 -2.48
N ILE A 32 -2.43 5.99 -1.21
CA ILE A 32 -2.63 4.64 -0.63
C ILE A 32 -3.64 3.83 -1.44
N LEU A 33 -4.80 4.42 -1.76
CA LEU A 33 -5.85 3.73 -2.52
C LEU A 33 -5.45 3.48 -3.98
N SER A 34 -4.70 4.40 -4.59
CA SER A 34 -4.20 4.25 -5.96
C SER A 34 -3.12 3.18 -6.08
N VAL A 35 -2.30 2.98 -5.05
CA VAL A 35 -1.36 1.86 -4.94
C VAL A 35 -2.14 0.56 -4.90
N ASP A 36 -3.11 0.41 -3.99
CA ASP A 36 -3.89 -0.83 -3.88
C ASP A 36 -4.64 -1.15 -5.20
N ALA A 37 -5.15 -0.12 -5.88
CA ALA A 37 -5.76 -0.27 -7.19
C ALA A 37 -4.76 -0.74 -8.26
N ALA A 38 -3.54 -0.21 -8.28
CA ALA A 38 -2.50 -0.63 -9.23
C ALA A 38 -2.20 -2.13 -9.14
N TYR A 39 -2.11 -2.67 -7.92
CA TYR A 39 -1.89 -4.09 -7.72
C TYR A 39 -3.10 -4.95 -8.12
N GLY A 40 -4.31 -4.41 -8.02
CA GLY A 40 -5.50 -5.06 -8.59
C GLY A 40 -5.46 -5.11 -10.12
N VAL A 41 -5.09 -4.00 -10.77
CA VAL A 41 -4.93 -3.95 -12.24
C VAL A 41 -3.80 -4.88 -12.71
N LEU A 42 -2.67 -4.89 -11.99
CA LEU A 42 -1.56 -5.80 -12.25
C LEU A 42 -2.00 -7.26 -12.16
N PHE A 43 -2.70 -7.64 -11.08
CA PHE A 43 -3.21 -8.99 -10.91
C PHE A 43 -4.11 -9.44 -12.07
N GLU A 44 -5.09 -8.62 -12.46
CA GLU A 44 -5.99 -8.96 -13.57
C GLU A 44 -5.23 -9.12 -14.89
N HIS A 45 -4.22 -8.29 -15.13
CA HIS A 45 -3.36 -8.45 -16.30
C HIS A 45 -2.56 -9.75 -16.28
N LEU A 46 -1.90 -10.07 -15.16
CA LEU A 46 -1.16 -11.32 -14.98
C LEU A 46 -2.05 -12.55 -15.18
N LYS A 47 -3.32 -12.47 -14.74
CA LYS A 47 -4.32 -13.53 -14.94
C LYS A 47 -4.65 -13.72 -16.42
N VAL A 48 -4.76 -12.63 -17.19
CA VAL A 48 -5.02 -12.67 -18.64
C VAL A 48 -3.84 -13.29 -19.41
N ILE A 49 -2.60 -12.94 -19.07
CA ILE A 49 -1.40 -13.48 -19.74
C ILE A 49 -0.94 -14.84 -19.17
N GLN A 50 -1.63 -15.34 -18.13
CA GLN A 50 -1.30 -16.57 -17.41
C GLN A 50 0.15 -16.59 -16.90
N ASP A 51 0.57 -15.48 -16.30
CA ASP A 51 1.95 -15.32 -15.84
C ASP A 51 2.32 -16.42 -14.81
N PRO A 52 3.50 -17.06 -14.95
CA PRO A 52 3.96 -18.11 -14.03
C PRO A 52 4.02 -17.68 -12.56
N ILE A 53 4.20 -16.39 -12.26
CA ILE A 53 4.25 -15.89 -10.88
C ILE A 53 2.98 -16.24 -10.11
N LEU A 54 1.82 -16.30 -10.78
CA LEU A 54 0.55 -16.63 -10.16
C LEU A 54 0.48 -18.08 -9.63
N GLN A 55 1.33 -18.98 -10.15
CA GLN A 55 1.44 -20.36 -9.65
C GLN A 55 2.14 -20.43 -8.28
N THR A 56 2.91 -19.39 -7.93
CA THR A 56 3.59 -19.28 -6.64
C THR A 56 2.69 -18.69 -5.54
N VAL A 57 1.53 -18.15 -5.92
CA VAL A 57 0.58 -17.56 -4.98
C VAL A 57 -0.24 -18.66 -4.32
N PHE A 58 0.00 -18.87 -3.03
CA PHE A 58 -0.69 -19.88 -2.24
C PHE A 58 -2.13 -19.44 -1.91
N VAL A 59 -3.09 -20.33 -2.17
CA VAL A 59 -4.49 -20.22 -1.71
C VAL A 59 -4.66 -21.18 -0.53
N GLY A 60 -5.16 -20.66 0.60
CA GLY A 60 -5.26 -21.44 1.84
C GLY A 60 -6.17 -22.66 1.73
N GLU A 61 -5.89 -23.70 2.54
CA GLU A 61 -6.82 -24.82 2.69
C GLU A 61 -8.18 -24.32 3.20
N GLY A 62 -9.24 -24.55 2.42
CA GLY A 62 -10.61 -24.11 2.75
C GLY A 62 -11.08 -22.83 2.05
N GLU A 63 -10.25 -22.21 1.21
CA GLU A 63 -10.67 -21.14 0.31
C GLU A 63 -11.13 -21.68 -1.05
N PRO A 64 -11.97 -20.94 -1.80
CA PRO A 64 -12.30 -21.29 -3.18
C PRO A 64 -10.99 -21.46 -3.97
N LYS A 65 -10.88 -22.51 -4.79
CA LYS A 65 -9.69 -22.77 -5.62
C LYS A 65 -9.33 -21.63 -6.59
N GLU A 66 -10.22 -20.64 -6.75
CA GLU A 66 -9.96 -19.49 -7.61
C GLU A 66 -9.05 -18.47 -6.93
N LEU A 67 -7.95 -18.14 -7.61
CA LEU A 67 -7.04 -17.09 -7.23
C LEU A 67 -7.72 -15.71 -7.35
N LYS A 68 -7.60 -14.89 -6.30
CA LYS A 68 -8.16 -13.53 -6.22
C LYS A 68 -7.05 -12.50 -6.02
N ASP A 69 -7.37 -11.24 -6.31
CA ASP A 69 -6.47 -10.10 -6.16
C ASP A 69 -5.89 -10.00 -4.75
N ASN A 70 -6.70 -10.24 -3.71
CA ASN A 70 -6.25 -10.23 -2.32
C ASN A 70 -5.16 -11.27 -2.04
N HIS A 71 -5.21 -12.46 -2.65
CA HIS A 71 -4.18 -13.48 -2.47
C HIS A 71 -2.85 -13.03 -3.08
N PHE A 72 -2.91 -12.41 -4.27
CA PHE A 72 -1.73 -11.84 -4.91
C PHE A 72 -1.14 -10.68 -4.09
N LYS A 73 -1.98 -9.73 -3.64
CA LYS A 73 -1.55 -8.65 -2.75
C LYS A 73 -0.94 -9.17 -1.45
N ASP A 74 -1.50 -10.24 -0.89
CA ASP A 74 -0.96 -10.89 0.31
C ASP A 74 0.39 -11.60 0.05
N TYR A 75 0.58 -12.15 -1.15
CA TYR A 75 1.88 -12.67 -1.58
C TYR A 75 2.93 -11.57 -1.74
N ILE A 76 2.58 -10.45 -2.38
CA ILE A 76 3.49 -9.30 -2.53
C ILE A 76 3.83 -8.68 -1.17
N ALA A 77 2.87 -8.57 -0.26
CA ALA A 77 3.09 -8.02 1.09
C ALA A 77 4.14 -8.79 1.90
N LYS A 78 4.34 -10.09 1.63
CA LYS A 78 5.42 -10.87 2.25
C LYS A 78 6.82 -10.46 1.76
N GLN A 79 6.90 -9.75 0.65
CA GLN A 79 8.17 -9.33 0.03
C GLN A 79 8.53 -7.87 0.33
N SER A 80 7.54 -7.02 0.64
CA SER A 80 7.76 -5.62 1.03
C SER A 80 6.92 -5.26 2.25
N LYS A 81 7.61 -4.93 3.35
CA LYS A 81 6.96 -4.52 4.60
C LYS A 81 6.20 -3.21 4.45
N GLU A 82 6.73 -2.29 3.67
CA GLU A 82 6.09 -1.02 3.40
C GLU A 82 4.82 -1.20 2.56
N PHE A 83 4.85 -2.11 1.57
CA PHE A 83 3.65 -2.48 0.83
C PHE A 83 2.61 -3.17 1.72
N GLU A 84 3.05 -4.04 2.64
CA GLU A 84 2.16 -4.67 3.64
C GLU A 84 1.36 -3.62 4.42
N ILE A 85 2.05 -2.58 4.93
CA ILE A 85 1.42 -1.48 5.67
C ILE A 85 0.47 -0.67 4.79
N ILE A 86 0.88 -0.31 3.57
CA ILE A 86 0.05 0.47 2.63
C ILE A 86 -1.21 -0.31 2.21
N ARG A 87 -1.07 -1.60 1.89
CA ARG A 87 -2.19 -2.50 1.59
C ARG A 87 -3.18 -2.56 2.77
N ASP A 88 -2.67 -2.74 3.98
CA ASP A 88 -3.51 -2.83 5.18
C ASP A 88 -4.21 -1.49 5.47
N ALA A 89 -3.53 -0.37 5.29
CA ALA A 89 -4.12 0.96 5.38
C ALA A 89 -5.22 1.17 4.33
N ALA A 90 -5.01 0.72 3.09
CA ALA A 90 -6.03 0.78 2.05
C ALA A 90 -7.27 -0.05 2.42
N TYR A 91 -7.07 -1.28 2.92
CA TYR A 91 -8.17 -2.16 3.32
C TYR A 91 -8.93 -1.60 4.51
N ALA A 92 -8.23 -1.11 5.53
CA ALA A 92 -8.84 -0.47 6.68
C ALA A 92 -9.65 0.75 6.25
N THR A 93 -9.11 1.59 5.36
CA THR A 93 -9.82 2.76 4.81
C THR A 93 -11.07 2.37 4.02
N LYS A 94 -11.04 1.31 3.22
CA LYS A 94 -12.17 0.84 2.41
C LYS A 94 -13.27 0.16 3.23
N HIS A 95 -12.88 -0.67 4.21
CA HIS A 95 -13.79 -1.57 4.92
C HIS A 95 -14.11 -1.12 6.35
N GLY A 96 -13.57 0.02 6.79
CA GLY A 96 -13.75 0.53 8.14
C GLY A 96 -12.88 -0.22 9.13
N ARG A 97 -13.31 -1.39 9.62
CA ARG A 97 -12.54 -2.14 10.62
C ARG A 97 -12.28 -3.57 10.17
N LEU A 98 -11.01 -3.96 10.18
CA LEU A 98 -10.61 -5.33 9.88
C LEU A 98 -10.75 -6.17 11.18
N SER A 99 -11.62 -7.18 11.17
CA SER A 99 -11.83 -8.11 12.30
C SER A 99 -11.02 -9.39 12.15
N ASP A 100 -10.38 -9.82 13.24
CA ASP A 100 -9.33 -10.87 13.37
C ASP A 100 -9.69 -12.33 12.94
N ARG A 101 -10.74 -12.60 12.16
CA ARG A 101 -11.20 -13.99 11.93
C ARG A 101 -10.71 -14.69 10.66
N LYS A 102 -10.17 -13.96 9.67
CA LYS A 102 -9.71 -14.55 8.39
C LYS A 102 -8.44 -13.95 7.82
N SER A 103 -8.11 -12.71 8.19
CA SER A 103 -6.86 -12.08 7.80
C SER A 103 -5.81 -12.32 8.88
N GLY A 104 -4.70 -12.97 8.53
CA GLY A 104 -3.49 -12.98 9.36
C GLY A 104 -3.15 -11.56 9.84
N ALA A 105 -2.43 -11.46 10.97
CA ALA A 105 -2.17 -10.22 11.73
C ALA A 105 -1.93 -8.97 10.87
N ARG A 106 -3.01 -8.31 10.44
CA ARG A 106 -2.98 -7.06 9.69
C ARG A 106 -2.35 -6.00 10.57
N LEU A 107 -1.41 -5.25 10.03
CA LEU A 107 -0.68 -4.23 10.76
C LEU A 107 -1.52 -2.97 10.96
N VAL A 108 -2.47 -2.70 10.07
CA VAL A 108 -3.37 -1.55 10.17
C VAL A 108 -4.79 -2.06 10.25
N ARG A 109 -5.56 -1.63 11.26
CA ARG A 109 -6.85 -2.26 11.59
C ARG A 109 -8.04 -1.34 11.35
N SER A 110 -7.83 -0.03 11.36
CA SER A 110 -8.88 0.98 11.27
C SER A 110 -8.46 2.17 10.42
N PRO A 111 -9.40 2.99 9.90
CA PRO A 111 -9.06 4.15 9.10
C PRO A 111 -8.44 5.23 9.99
N GLY A 112 -8.75 5.22 11.30
CA GLY A 112 -8.18 6.11 12.29
C GLY A 112 -6.71 5.83 12.63
N ASP A 113 -6.17 4.71 12.16
CA ASP A 113 -4.74 4.42 12.23
C ASP A 113 -3.95 5.24 11.19
N VAL A 114 -4.62 5.73 10.14
CA VAL A 114 -4.08 6.72 9.19
C VAL A 114 -4.51 8.11 9.65
N ARG A 115 -3.57 8.97 10.03
CA ARG A 115 -3.91 10.27 10.63
C ARG A 115 -2.82 11.31 10.47
N SER A 116 -3.23 12.56 10.33
CA SER A 116 -2.34 13.71 10.44
C SER A 116 -1.96 13.95 11.90
N ARG A 117 -0.69 14.21 12.16
CA ARG A 117 -0.16 14.57 13.48
C ARG A 117 0.80 15.74 13.36
N LYS A 118 0.75 16.64 14.35
CA LYS A 118 1.77 17.66 14.53
C LYS A 118 3.11 17.01 14.82
N LEU A 119 4.16 17.53 14.19
CA LEU A 119 5.52 17.08 14.44
C LEU A 119 6.00 17.61 15.79
N VAL A 120 6.34 16.68 16.67
CA VAL A 120 6.93 16.93 17.98
C VAL A 120 8.29 16.24 18.06
N VAL A 121 9.05 16.51 19.12
CA VAL A 121 10.36 15.88 19.35
C VAL A 121 10.23 14.36 19.22
N GLY A 122 11.05 13.76 18.35
CA GLY A 122 11.02 12.34 18.00
C GLY A 122 10.23 11.98 16.73
N LEU A 123 9.44 12.90 16.16
CA LEU A 123 8.73 12.71 14.88
C LEU A 123 9.29 13.56 13.73
N PHE A 124 10.22 14.47 14.02
CA PHE A 124 10.90 15.29 13.04
C PHE A 124 11.85 14.45 12.17
N ALA A 125 11.82 14.71 10.88
CA ALA A 125 12.78 14.32 9.87
C ALA A 125 13.56 15.55 9.38
N CYS A 126 14.71 15.32 8.73
CA CYS A 126 15.49 16.40 8.14
C CYS A 126 14.66 17.12 7.07
N GLY A 127 14.55 18.46 7.17
CA GLY A 127 13.79 19.30 6.25
C GLY A 127 12.42 19.75 6.77
N ASP A 128 11.96 19.23 7.92
CA ASP A 128 10.69 19.63 8.50
C ASP A 128 10.69 21.05 9.08
N ALA A 129 9.63 21.79 8.81
CA ALA A 129 9.38 23.08 9.43
C ALA A 129 8.88 22.91 10.88
N LEU A 130 9.27 23.82 11.77
CA LEU A 130 8.74 23.85 13.13
C LEU A 130 7.22 24.13 13.11
N GLY A 131 6.45 23.30 13.82
CA GLY A 131 4.99 23.42 13.89
C GLY A 131 4.24 22.80 12.71
N SER A 132 4.94 22.20 11.74
CA SER A 132 4.35 21.41 10.65
C SER A 132 3.66 20.14 11.16
N SER A 133 2.92 19.50 10.27
CA SER A 133 2.31 18.19 10.50
C SER A 133 2.79 17.18 9.46
N ALA A 134 2.50 15.90 9.68
CA ALA A 134 2.62 14.91 8.64
C ALA A 134 1.55 13.83 8.83
N VAL A 135 1.24 13.12 7.74
CA VAL A 135 0.36 11.95 7.80
C VAL A 135 1.16 10.72 8.20
N PHE A 136 0.68 10.01 9.21
CA PHE A 136 1.26 8.76 9.68
C PHE A 136 0.27 7.61 9.58
N ILE A 137 0.82 6.40 9.45
CA ILE A 137 0.11 5.13 9.58
C ILE A 137 0.62 4.46 10.86
N GLN A 138 -0.29 4.19 11.79
CA GLN A 138 0.01 3.44 13.01
C GLN A 138 -0.15 1.95 12.76
N SER A 139 0.88 1.16 13.07
CA SER A 139 0.82 -0.30 13.09
C SER A 139 0.27 -0.84 14.42
N THR A 140 -0.11 -2.12 14.45
CA THR A 140 -0.70 -2.78 15.64
C THR A 140 0.23 -2.87 16.84
N ASP A 141 1.54 -2.84 16.61
CA ASP A 141 2.56 -2.78 17.67
C ASP A 141 2.77 -1.35 18.22
N GLY A 142 2.07 -0.36 17.65
CA GLY A 142 2.11 1.03 18.05
C GLY A 142 3.15 1.87 17.30
N GLU A 143 3.96 1.26 16.42
CA GLU A 143 4.93 1.99 15.59
C GLU A 143 4.21 2.98 14.67
N MET A 144 4.85 4.13 14.44
CA MET A 144 4.29 5.23 13.67
C MET A 144 5.13 5.41 12.41
N HIS A 145 4.58 5.01 11.28
CA HIS A 145 5.26 5.12 10.00
C HIS A 145 4.82 6.38 9.28
N ARG A 146 5.77 7.19 8.83
CA ARG A 146 5.46 8.40 8.07
C ARG A 146 5.06 8.01 6.64
N THR A 147 3.93 8.53 6.18
CA THR A 147 3.29 8.01 4.95
C THR A 147 4.14 8.24 3.71
N TRP A 148 4.79 9.40 3.58
CA TRP A 148 5.66 9.68 2.43
C TRP A 148 6.80 8.66 2.29
N TYR A 149 7.36 8.20 3.41
CA TYR A 149 8.46 7.24 3.41
C TYR A 149 8.00 5.88 2.91
N LEU A 150 6.84 5.41 3.40
CA LEU A 150 6.22 4.18 2.92
C LEU A 150 5.88 4.26 1.43
N LEU A 151 5.26 5.36 1.00
CA LEU A 151 4.89 5.58 -0.40
C LEU A 151 6.13 5.60 -1.31
N ARG A 152 7.23 6.25 -0.90
CA ARG A 152 8.49 6.25 -1.67
C ARG A 152 9.09 4.86 -1.80
N LYS A 153 9.08 4.07 -0.72
CA LYS A 153 9.59 2.69 -0.75
C LYS A 153 8.73 1.79 -1.65
N VAL A 154 7.41 1.94 -1.57
CA VAL A 154 6.48 1.22 -2.43
C VAL A 154 6.59 1.65 -3.90
N GLU A 155 6.85 2.93 -4.18
CA GLU A 155 7.13 3.42 -5.53
C GLU A 155 8.32 2.66 -6.14
N ILE A 156 9.46 2.68 -5.45
CA ILE A 156 10.70 2.01 -5.89
C ILE A 156 10.48 0.49 -6.06
N PHE A 157 9.80 -0.14 -5.11
CA PHE A 157 9.48 -1.56 -5.18
C PHE A 157 8.57 -1.89 -6.37
N THR A 158 7.57 -1.05 -6.64
CA THR A 158 6.63 -1.27 -7.75
C THR A 158 7.31 -1.04 -9.09
N ASP A 159 8.17 -0.02 -9.22
CA ASP A 159 9.00 0.19 -10.42
C ASP A 159 9.83 -1.07 -10.73
N GLN A 160 10.51 -1.63 -9.72
CA GLN A 160 11.30 -2.85 -9.89
C GLN A 160 10.43 -4.06 -10.25
N LEU A 161 9.30 -4.24 -9.57
CA LEU A 161 8.37 -5.35 -9.81
C LEU A 161 7.84 -5.35 -11.25
N LEU A 162 7.48 -4.18 -11.79
CA LEU A 162 7.01 -4.07 -13.17
C LEU A 162 8.12 -4.45 -14.16
N VAL A 163 9.36 -4.02 -13.91
CA VAL A 163 10.53 -4.41 -14.73
C VAL A 163 10.76 -5.92 -14.69
N ASP A 164 10.73 -6.53 -13.50
CA ASP A 164 10.97 -7.96 -13.31
C ASP A 164 9.89 -8.82 -14.00
N LEU A 165 8.66 -8.31 -14.08
CA LEU A 165 7.54 -8.94 -14.79
C LEU A 165 7.52 -8.63 -16.29
N GLY A 166 8.44 -7.80 -16.80
CA GLY A 166 8.47 -7.40 -18.21
C GLY A 166 7.31 -6.50 -18.63
N ILE A 167 6.77 -5.71 -17.70
CA ILE A 167 5.60 -4.82 -17.86
C ILE A 167 6.01 -3.35 -17.99
#